data_AF-A0A7Y5NCD0-F1
#
_entry.id   AF-A0A7Y5NCD0-F1
#
_cell.length_a   1.000
_cell.length_b   1.000
_cell.length_c   1.000
_cell.angle_alpha   90.00
_cell.angle_beta   90.00
_cell.angle_gamma   90.00
#
_symmetry.space_group_name_H-M   'P 1'
#
loop_
_entity.id
_entity.type
_entity.pdbx_description
1 polymer ?
#
loop_
_entity_poly.entity_id
_entity_poly.type
_entity_poly.pdbx_seq_one_letter_code
_entity_poly.pdbx_strand_id
1 'polypeptide(L)'
;MMNSQRLVLGLLALSLGGPASSPFAQTSGKIVGVVRDGQTQAMLPGAHVMIEGSMLGAATDIKGHYVILRVPPGNHTIIADYIGYRRVVVKNLEVLTDLTTTINFDLQPETLQIDEVVVIAGKPLVRKDLTSSEARVSAERIEKMPVQEVGNILELQAGITRGSDGGLHIRGGRSSEIAYMVNGISITDDFNRGQALAVENESIQELQVISGTFNAEYGNAMSGVINIVTKTGGNNFAGKIEAWAGDYFSNDTEVFWNIDDLNPVAENNLQATISGPLINDRLTFFLTGRRYENEGWLYGPNAYRPQGRTQLGDSSAVPMNKSERFSSQGALKWKISNPLILKMDFLGSAYDNRSYNHLYRLNPNGVRGFEGYGATFIANLAHVFSKNTFYETTISYKTNKDESKLYDDPFDLNYTPPESLTAGTNQFFKAGTDLFRSSRSTESIIGKLDLISQLNQRHQVKVGIEVQKDRIDFENVTLVAAIDENGQPIEPFRPFIEPISSTNHSLFKRDPNKFAAYVQDKIEYESVIINIGLRYDYFNSNGRVPADPQDPNIYVPLGPRNTYKDLDGDGILSVAEKVEENTYSLEER
;
A
#
# COMPACT_ATOMS: atom_id res chain seq x y z
N MET A 1 -8.88 9.04 -25.52
CA MET A 1 -10.08 8.40 -24.93
C MET A 1 -10.84 7.58 -25.99
N MET A 2 -10.46 6.32 -26.30
CA MET A 2 -11.36 5.42 -27.07
C MET A 2 -11.03 3.92 -27.10
N ASN A 3 -10.19 3.38 -26.21
CA ASN A 3 -9.83 1.95 -26.24
C ASN A 3 -10.18 1.12 -24.99
N SER A 4 -10.81 1.69 -23.96
CA SER A 4 -11.10 0.98 -22.70
C SER A 4 -12.49 0.33 -22.61
N GLN A 5 -13.41 0.61 -23.55
CA GLN A 5 -14.83 0.24 -23.38
C GLN A 5 -15.22 -1.16 -23.87
N ARG A 6 -14.38 -1.87 -24.61
CA ARG A 6 -14.79 -3.12 -25.30
C ARG A 6 -14.48 -4.43 -24.56
N LEU A 7 -13.77 -4.39 -23.42
CA LEU A 7 -13.47 -5.61 -22.64
C LEU A 7 -14.52 -5.94 -21.56
N VAL A 8 -15.47 -5.04 -21.29
CA VAL A 8 -16.34 -5.08 -20.09
C VAL A 8 -17.55 -6.03 -20.23
N LEU A 9 -17.89 -6.49 -21.43
CA LEU A 9 -19.20 -7.12 -21.71
C LEU A 9 -19.23 -8.66 -21.82
N GLY A 10 -18.09 -9.34 -21.70
CA GLY A 10 -18.00 -10.79 -22.03
C GLY A 10 -18.28 -11.80 -20.91
N LEU A 11 -18.38 -11.39 -19.64
CA LEU A 11 -18.31 -12.33 -18.50
C LEU A 11 -19.63 -12.50 -17.71
N LEU A 12 -20.74 -11.98 -18.21
CA LEU A 12 -21.96 -11.77 -17.41
C LEU A 12 -23.01 -12.90 -17.44
N ALA A 13 -22.68 -14.09 -17.96
CA ALA A 13 -23.66 -15.17 -18.03
C ALA A 13 -23.07 -16.51 -17.59
N LEU A 14 -23.28 -16.91 -16.33
CA LEU A 14 -23.67 -18.29 -16.02
C LEU A 14 -24.12 -18.49 -14.55
N SER A 15 -25.40 -18.88 -14.46
CA SER A 15 -26.05 -19.79 -13.49
C SER A 15 -26.27 -19.38 -12.03
N LEU A 16 -27.54 -19.06 -11.77
CA LEU A 16 -28.25 -19.09 -10.49
C LEU A 16 -28.43 -20.52 -9.92
N GLY A 17 -28.47 -20.64 -8.59
CA GLY A 17 -29.33 -21.61 -7.89
C GLY A 17 -28.70 -22.37 -6.71
N GLY A 18 -29.16 -22.09 -5.48
CA GLY A 18 -28.95 -22.93 -4.28
C GLY A 18 -28.40 -22.17 -3.05
N PRO A 19 -28.79 -22.54 -1.81
CA PRO A 19 -28.74 -21.67 -0.65
C PRO A 19 -27.34 -21.37 -0.09
N ALA A 20 -27.36 -20.36 0.78
CA ALA A 20 -26.35 -19.42 1.24
C ALA A 20 -25.50 -19.92 2.41
N SER A 21 -24.23 -19.48 2.46
CA SER A 21 -23.19 -19.93 3.39
C SER A 21 -21.97 -19.02 3.34
N SER A 22 -21.56 -18.32 4.40
CA SER A 22 -20.39 -17.41 4.38
C SER A 22 -19.18 -17.91 5.19
N PRO A 23 -18.02 -18.14 4.56
CA PRO A 23 -16.72 -17.88 5.20
C PRO A 23 -15.99 -16.67 4.54
N PHE A 24 -14.95 -16.09 5.18
CA PHE A 24 -14.26 -14.85 4.76
C PHE A 24 -12.71 -14.96 4.89
N ALA A 25 -11.95 -13.95 4.43
CA ALA A 25 -10.55 -14.02 3.94
C ALA A 25 -9.48 -13.20 4.74
N GLN A 26 -8.22 -13.65 4.64
CA GLN A 26 -6.88 -13.01 4.64
C GLN A 26 -6.36 -12.18 5.82
N THR A 27 -7.21 -11.49 6.55
CA THR A 27 -6.84 -10.84 7.81
C THR A 27 -8.03 -11.01 8.71
N SER A 28 -8.02 -12.11 9.45
CA SER A 28 -9.17 -12.56 10.22
C SER A 28 -8.82 -12.61 11.69
N GLY A 29 -9.77 -12.25 12.53
CA GLY A 29 -9.71 -12.63 13.93
C GLY A 29 -10.10 -14.09 14.12
N LYS A 30 -9.98 -14.54 15.36
CA LYS A 30 -10.62 -15.78 15.82
C LYS A 30 -11.50 -15.50 17.02
N ILE A 31 -12.58 -16.28 17.15
CA ILE A 31 -13.43 -16.27 18.33
C ILE A 31 -13.18 -17.57 19.10
N VAL A 32 -12.97 -17.44 20.39
CA VAL A 32 -12.80 -18.58 21.30
C VAL A 32 -13.69 -18.41 22.53
N GLY A 33 -13.96 -19.50 23.23
CA GLY A 33 -14.60 -19.43 24.53
C GLY A 33 -15.07 -20.77 25.03
N VAL A 34 -15.85 -20.73 26.11
CA VAL A 34 -16.49 -21.90 26.71
C VAL A 34 -18.00 -21.72 26.79
N VAL A 35 -18.74 -22.82 26.61
CA VAL A 35 -20.18 -22.90 26.85
C VAL A 35 -20.43 -23.79 28.06
N ARG A 36 -21.21 -23.28 29.00
CA ARG A 36 -21.51 -23.91 30.29
C ARG A 36 -22.96 -23.70 30.68
N ASP A 37 -23.43 -24.57 31.57
CA ASP A 37 -24.73 -24.48 32.19
C ASP A 37 -24.73 -23.32 33.20
N GLY A 38 -25.63 -22.37 33.01
CA GLY A 38 -25.71 -21.16 33.82
C GLY A 38 -26.19 -21.37 35.26
N GLN A 39 -26.71 -22.55 35.62
CA GLN A 39 -27.10 -22.90 36.99
C GLN A 39 -26.03 -23.75 37.69
N THR A 40 -25.56 -24.80 37.02
CA THR A 40 -24.65 -25.79 37.61
C THR A 40 -23.17 -25.49 37.34
N GLN A 41 -22.89 -24.58 36.40
CA GLN A 41 -21.55 -24.31 35.86
C GLN A 41 -20.88 -25.53 35.22
N ALA A 42 -21.64 -26.59 34.95
CA ALA A 42 -21.15 -27.75 34.21
C ALA A 42 -20.83 -27.35 32.76
N MET A 43 -19.72 -27.85 32.22
CA MET A 43 -19.38 -27.65 30.81
C MET A 43 -20.40 -28.35 29.91
N LEU A 44 -20.73 -27.75 28.77
CA LEU A 44 -21.70 -28.30 27.82
C LEU A 44 -21.00 -28.79 26.54
N PRO A 45 -20.70 -30.09 26.40
CA PRO A 45 -20.14 -30.66 25.17
C PRO A 45 -21.17 -30.71 24.04
N GLY A 46 -20.76 -30.39 22.81
CA GLY A 46 -21.62 -30.41 21.64
C GLY A 46 -22.58 -29.21 21.50
N ALA A 47 -22.48 -28.20 22.36
CA ALA A 47 -23.14 -26.91 22.18
C ALA A 47 -22.66 -26.24 20.89
N HIS A 48 -23.60 -25.68 20.14
CA HIS A 48 -23.34 -25.10 18.83
C HIS A 48 -23.21 -23.57 18.97
N VAL A 49 -22.04 -23.04 18.64
CA VAL A 49 -21.78 -21.60 18.58
C VAL A 49 -21.60 -21.19 17.13
N MET A 50 -22.36 -20.22 16.65
CA MET A 50 -22.34 -19.77 15.26
C MET A 50 -22.43 -18.26 15.11
N ILE A 51 -21.89 -17.74 14.02
CA ILE A 51 -22.03 -16.35 13.63
C ILE A 51 -23.31 -16.21 12.79
N GLU A 52 -24.21 -15.33 13.22
CA GLU A 52 -25.47 -15.07 12.50
C GLU A 52 -25.20 -14.58 11.07
N GLY A 53 -25.94 -15.12 10.08
CA GLY A 53 -25.74 -14.79 8.66
C GLY A 53 -24.46 -15.37 8.05
N SER A 54 -23.76 -16.26 8.77
CA SER A 54 -22.55 -16.95 8.33
C SER A 54 -22.64 -18.45 8.60
N MET A 55 -21.80 -19.24 7.91
CA MET A 55 -21.60 -20.66 8.24
C MET A 55 -20.39 -20.89 9.16
N LEU A 56 -19.75 -19.81 9.62
CA LEU A 56 -18.72 -19.90 10.63
C LEU A 56 -19.37 -20.26 11.97
N GLY A 57 -18.97 -21.41 12.48
CA GLY A 57 -19.43 -21.92 13.75
C GLY A 57 -18.58 -23.09 14.20
N ALA A 58 -18.71 -23.43 15.47
CA ALA A 58 -18.02 -24.54 16.08
C ALA A 58 -18.93 -25.22 17.10
N ALA A 59 -18.82 -26.54 17.17
CA ALA A 59 -19.37 -27.30 18.27
C ALA A 59 -18.35 -27.33 19.41
N THR A 60 -18.81 -27.26 20.65
CA THR A 60 -17.94 -27.35 21.82
C THR A 60 -17.35 -28.75 22.01
N ASP A 61 -16.13 -28.81 22.50
CA ASP A 61 -15.45 -30.04 22.88
C ASP A 61 -15.96 -30.64 24.20
N ILE A 62 -15.37 -31.75 24.65
CA ILE A 62 -15.71 -32.42 25.91
C ILE A 62 -15.54 -31.54 27.17
N LYS A 63 -14.80 -30.44 27.06
CA LYS A 63 -14.60 -29.46 28.13
C LYS A 63 -15.44 -28.20 27.88
N GLY A 64 -16.39 -28.22 26.95
CA GLY A 64 -17.23 -27.08 26.62
C GLY A 64 -16.53 -25.98 25.80
N HIS A 65 -15.30 -26.19 25.30
CA HIS A 65 -14.53 -25.17 24.59
C HIS A 65 -14.84 -25.18 23.10
N TYR A 66 -14.88 -24.01 22.48
CA TYR A 66 -15.04 -23.88 21.03
C TYR A 66 -14.04 -22.88 20.45
N VAL A 67 -13.74 -23.04 19.16
CA VAL A 67 -12.87 -22.14 18.40
C VAL A 67 -13.47 -21.94 17.01
N ILE A 68 -13.71 -20.69 16.65
CA ILE A 68 -14.13 -20.27 15.31
C ILE A 68 -12.96 -19.49 14.70
N LEU A 69 -12.31 -20.08 13.70
CA LEU A 69 -11.24 -19.44 12.94
C LEU A 69 -11.82 -18.63 11.77
N ARG A 70 -11.01 -17.73 11.20
CA ARG A 70 -11.33 -16.97 9.98
C ARG A 70 -12.52 -16.01 10.10
N VAL A 71 -12.66 -15.36 11.25
CA VAL A 71 -13.73 -14.40 11.47
C VAL A 71 -13.33 -13.03 10.89
N PRO A 72 -14.13 -12.43 9.99
CA PRO A 72 -13.86 -11.08 9.47
C PRO A 72 -13.66 -10.06 10.59
N PRO A 73 -12.83 -9.03 10.39
CA PRO A 73 -12.89 -7.86 11.24
C PRO A 73 -14.23 -7.13 11.05
N GLY A 74 -14.76 -6.57 12.13
CA GLY A 74 -16.05 -5.88 12.16
C GLY A 74 -16.95 -6.37 13.29
N ASN A 75 -18.18 -5.86 13.30
CA ASN A 75 -19.19 -6.22 14.31
C ASN A 75 -19.99 -7.43 13.85
N HIS A 76 -20.08 -8.44 14.72
CA HIS A 76 -20.81 -9.69 14.47
C HIS A 76 -21.88 -9.94 15.53
N THR A 77 -22.90 -10.71 15.15
CA THR A 77 -23.85 -11.33 16.08
C THR A 77 -23.48 -12.80 16.25
N ILE A 78 -23.29 -13.26 17.48
CA ILE A 78 -22.95 -14.65 17.80
C ILE A 78 -24.12 -15.30 18.52
N ILE A 79 -24.44 -16.53 18.13
CA ILE A 79 -25.54 -17.32 18.66
C ILE A 79 -24.95 -18.58 19.29
N ALA A 80 -25.27 -18.83 20.56
CA ALA A 80 -25.00 -20.10 21.23
C ALA A 80 -26.30 -20.86 21.46
N ASP A 81 -26.32 -22.12 21.04
CA ASP A 81 -27.49 -22.99 21.06
C ASP A 81 -27.12 -24.40 21.57
N TYR A 82 -27.99 -24.99 22.39
CA TYR A 82 -27.81 -26.34 22.90
C TYR A 82 -29.17 -26.95 23.26
N ILE A 83 -29.36 -28.23 22.93
CA ILE A 83 -30.66 -28.91 23.08
C ILE A 83 -31.09 -28.91 24.55
N GLY A 84 -32.30 -28.41 24.82
CA GLY A 84 -32.86 -28.30 26.17
C GLY A 84 -32.42 -27.04 26.94
N TYR A 85 -31.77 -26.09 26.27
CA TYR A 85 -31.32 -24.83 26.84
C TYR A 85 -31.80 -23.65 26.00
N ARG A 86 -31.97 -22.49 26.65
CA ARG A 86 -32.36 -21.26 25.96
C ARG A 86 -31.21 -20.74 25.10
N ARG A 87 -31.54 -20.37 23.87
CA ARG A 87 -30.61 -19.70 22.96
C ARG A 87 -30.17 -18.34 23.50
N VAL A 88 -28.88 -18.07 23.42
CA VAL A 88 -28.28 -16.77 23.76
C VAL A 88 -27.72 -16.13 22.50
N VAL A 89 -28.09 -14.87 22.26
CA VAL A 89 -27.67 -14.07 21.11
C VAL A 89 -26.86 -12.88 21.61
N VAL A 90 -25.58 -12.81 21.24
CA VAL A 90 -24.68 -11.71 21.56
C VAL A 90 -24.54 -10.82 20.33
N LYS A 91 -25.06 -9.59 20.38
CA LYS A 91 -24.99 -8.60 19.29
C LYS A 91 -23.79 -7.67 19.47
N ASN A 92 -23.32 -7.09 18.36
CA ASN A 92 -22.25 -6.09 18.30
C ASN A 92 -20.90 -6.55 18.89
N LEU A 93 -20.56 -7.84 18.72
CA LEU A 93 -19.24 -8.33 19.08
C LEU A 93 -18.20 -7.84 18.07
N GLU A 94 -17.33 -6.94 18.48
CA GLU A 94 -16.22 -6.45 17.67
C GLU A 94 -15.12 -7.52 17.56
N VAL A 95 -14.82 -7.92 16.32
CA VAL A 95 -13.69 -8.78 15.98
C VAL A 95 -12.67 -7.95 15.22
N LEU A 96 -11.40 -8.08 15.57
CA LEU A 96 -10.28 -7.41 14.90
C LEU A 96 -9.35 -8.44 14.26
N THR A 97 -8.54 -7.99 13.30
CA THR A 97 -7.61 -8.89 12.59
C THR A 97 -6.47 -9.37 13.49
N ASP A 98 -6.02 -10.61 13.30
CA ASP A 98 -4.91 -11.27 14.05
C ASP A 98 -5.11 -11.41 15.58
N LEU A 99 -6.28 -10.99 16.07
CA LEU A 99 -6.65 -10.99 17.48
C LEU A 99 -7.62 -12.14 17.83
N THR A 100 -7.66 -12.46 19.12
CA THR A 100 -8.45 -13.52 19.73
C THR A 100 -9.57 -12.90 20.56
N THR A 101 -10.78 -12.86 20.00
CA THR A 101 -11.97 -12.41 20.73
C THR A 101 -12.49 -13.56 21.61
N THR A 102 -12.46 -13.37 22.93
CA THR A 102 -12.99 -14.38 23.87
C THR A 102 -14.43 -14.04 24.27
N ILE A 103 -15.37 -14.96 24.05
CA ILE A 103 -16.75 -14.82 24.52
C ILE A 103 -17.25 -16.15 25.12
N ASN A 104 -17.65 -16.10 26.38
CA ASN A 104 -18.17 -17.25 27.11
C ASN A 104 -19.69 -17.19 27.18
N PHE A 105 -20.34 -18.34 27.13
CA PHE A 105 -21.79 -18.46 27.19
C PHE A 105 -22.23 -19.28 28.40
N ASP A 106 -23.08 -18.70 29.23
CA ASP A 106 -23.81 -19.38 30.30
C ASP A 106 -25.25 -19.62 29.83
N LEU A 107 -25.54 -20.83 29.37
CA LEU A 107 -26.86 -21.20 28.86
C LEU A 107 -27.77 -21.64 30.00
N GLN A 108 -29.01 -21.14 30.04
CA GLN A 108 -29.99 -21.51 31.05
C GLN A 108 -30.86 -22.67 30.56
N PRO A 109 -31.11 -23.72 31.36
CA PRO A 109 -32.03 -24.81 30.98
C PRO A 109 -33.43 -24.28 30.60
N GLU A 110 -33.99 -24.81 29.52
CA GLU A 110 -35.27 -24.38 28.97
C GLU A 110 -36.40 -25.29 29.47
N THR A 111 -37.20 -24.81 30.43
CA THR A 111 -38.37 -25.52 30.97
C THR A 111 -39.68 -25.19 30.25
N LEU A 112 -39.71 -24.10 29.48
CA LEU A 112 -40.81 -23.59 28.64
C LEU A 112 -40.19 -22.87 27.43
N GLN A 113 -40.75 -23.01 26.23
CA GLN A 113 -40.30 -22.31 25.01
C GLN A 113 -40.58 -20.81 25.15
N ILE A 114 -39.55 -20.00 25.35
CA ILE A 114 -39.63 -18.53 25.47
C ILE A 114 -38.63 -17.88 24.52
N ASP A 115 -38.80 -16.57 24.27
CA ASP A 115 -37.94 -15.80 23.36
C ASP A 115 -36.45 -15.79 23.80
N GLU A 116 -35.57 -15.61 22.81
CA GLU A 116 -34.12 -15.60 22.96
C GLU A 116 -33.58 -14.51 23.90
N VAL A 117 -32.44 -14.77 24.56
CA VAL A 117 -31.76 -13.77 25.39
C VAL A 117 -30.78 -12.97 24.53
N VAL A 118 -31.06 -11.69 24.32
CA VAL A 118 -30.19 -10.77 23.58
C VAL A 118 -29.26 -10.02 24.52
N VAL A 119 -27.96 -10.28 24.41
CA VAL A 119 -26.88 -9.58 25.12
C VAL A 119 -26.18 -8.65 24.13
N ILE A 120 -25.86 -7.42 24.54
CA ILE A 120 -24.98 -6.55 23.76
C ILE A 120 -23.56 -6.73 24.28
N ALA A 121 -22.63 -7.10 23.40
CA ALA A 121 -21.23 -7.27 23.77
C ALA A 121 -20.63 -5.96 24.30
N GLY A 122 -20.04 -6.00 25.49
CA GLY A 122 -19.23 -4.89 26.01
C GLY A 122 -17.84 -4.89 25.38
N LYS A 123 -17.25 -3.70 25.18
CA LYS A 123 -15.85 -3.60 24.74
C LYS A 123 -14.93 -4.00 25.91
N PRO A 124 -14.00 -4.95 25.73
CA PRO A 124 -13.08 -5.34 26.79
C PRO A 124 -12.19 -4.15 27.18
N LEU A 125 -12.04 -3.90 28.48
CA LEU A 125 -11.23 -2.79 29.00
C LEU A 125 -9.73 -2.97 28.72
N VAL A 126 -9.26 -4.21 28.61
CA VAL A 126 -7.86 -4.56 28.32
C VAL A 126 -7.84 -5.69 27.30
N ARG A 127 -7.08 -5.52 26.23
CA ARG A 127 -6.80 -6.56 25.22
C ARG A 127 -5.53 -7.31 25.63
N LYS A 128 -5.68 -8.59 25.98
CA LYS A 128 -4.57 -9.42 26.51
C LYS A 128 -3.67 -10.00 25.42
N ASP A 129 -4.17 -10.05 24.19
CA ASP A 129 -3.60 -10.70 23.00
C ASP A 129 -2.71 -9.79 22.14
N LEU A 130 -2.49 -8.57 22.61
CA LEU A 130 -1.63 -7.57 22.00
C LEU A 130 -0.17 -7.80 22.44
N THR A 131 0.60 -8.52 21.63
CA THR A 131 2.01 -8.84 21.95
C THR A 131 3.01 -7.80 21.45
N SER A 132 2.55 -6.85 20.63
CA SER A 132 3.34 -5.78 20.02
C SER A 132 2.70 -4.43 20.28
N SER A 133 3.49 -3.35 20.26
CA SER A 133 2.92 -2.02 20.25
C SER A 133 2.25 -1.73 18.90
N GLU A 134 0.93 -1.82 18.89
CA GLU A 134 0.11 -1.58 17.70
C GLU A 134 -0.99 -0.56 17.98
N ALA A 135 -1.42 0.10 16.90
CA ALA A 135 -2.61 0.93 16.86
C ALA A 135 -3.54 0.39 15.78
N ARG A 136 -4.83 0.33 16.08
CA ARG A 136 -5.86 -0.12 15.14
C ARG A 136 -6.97 0.92 15.06
N VAL A 137 -7.36 1.25 13.83
CA VAL A 137 -8.43 2.21 13.56
C VAL A 137 -9.47 1.51 12.70
N SER A 138 -10.66 1.27 13.26
CA SER A 138 -11.77 0.63 12.55
C SER A 138 -12.49 1.61 11.62
N ALA A 139 -13.21 1.09 10.63
CA ALA A 139 -14.02 1.89 9.71
C ALA A 139 -14.95 2.89 10.44
N GLU A 140 -15.64 2.45 11.50
CA GLU A 140 -16.53 3.30 12.30
C GLU A 140 -15.78 4.46 12.98
N ARG A 141 -14.53 4.23 13.38
CA ARG A 141 -13.70 5.27 13.98
C ARG A 141 -13.18 6.24 12.93
N ILE A 142 -12.77 5.74 11.76
CA ILE A 142 -12.33 6.56 10.62
C ILE A 142 -13.46 7.50 10.19
N GLU A 143 -14.69 7.02 10.09
CA GLU A 143 -15.87 7.81 9.71
C GLU A 143 -16.16 8.98 10.66
N LYS A 144 -15.77 8.85 11.93
CA LYS A 144 -15.94 9.89 12.96
C LYS A 144 -14.75 10.84 13.07
N MET A 145 -13.69 10.63 12.30
CA MET A 145 -12.49 11.47 12.31
C MET A 145 -12.58 12.56 11.21
N PRO A 146 -12.15 13.80 11.50
CA PRO A 146 -12.08 14.86 10.49
C PRO A 146 -10.81 14.71 9.64
N VAL A 147 -10.71 13.62 8.88
CA VAL A 147 -9.52 13.23 8.11
C VAL A 147 -9.90 12.88 6.67
N GLN A 148 -9.10 13.36 5.71
CA GLN A 148 -9.37 13.15 4.28
C GLN A 148 -8.52 12.00 3.71
N GLU A 149 -7.30 11.82 4.20
CA GLU A 149 -6.35 10.83 3.69
C GLU A 149 -5.91 9.84 4.78
N VAL A 150 -5.49 8.65 4.36
CA VAL A 150 -4.92 7.63 5.25
C VAL A 150 -3.72 8.17 6.02
N GLY A 151 -2.92 9.03 5.38
CA GLY A 151 -1.79 9.72 6.01
C GLY A 151 -2.18 10.50 7.26
N ASN A 152 -3.32 11.20 7.24
CA ASN A 152 -3.80 11.96 8.41
C ASN A 152 -4.21 11.02 9.55
N ILE A 153 -4.82 9.87 9.23
CA ILE A 153 -5.18 8.85 10.24
C ILE A 153 -3.91 8.32 10.92
N LEU A 154 -2.86 8.08 10.15
CA LEU A 154 -1.58 7.58 10.63
C LEU A 154 -0.87 8.58 11.55
N GLU A 155 -0.86 9.87 11.20
CA GLU A 155 -0.25 10.92 12.03
C GLU A 155 -0.91 11.08 13.41
N LEU A 156 -2.18 10.73 13.53
CA LEU A 156 -2.88 10.74 14.83
C LEU A 156 -2.44 9.59 15.75
N GLN A 157 -1.71 8.60 15.24
CA GLN A 157 -1.26 7.46 16.04
C GLN A 157 0.03 7.81 16.81
N ALA A 158 0.11 7.31 18.04
CA ALA A 158 1.25 7.56 18.91
C ALA A 158 2.56 7.01 18.30
N GLY A 159 3.62 7.83 18.31
CA GLY A 159 4.93 7.46 17.79
C GLY A 159 5.07 7.59 16.27
N ILE A 160 4.07 8.16 15.58
CA ILE A 160 4.13 8.50 14.16
C ILE A 160 4.28 10.01 14.00
N THR A 161 5.21 10.45 13.15
CA THR A 161 5.41 11.86 12.81
C THR A 161 5.60 12.02 11.31
N ARG A 162 5.21 13.18 10.77
CA ARG A 162 5.51 13.53 9.38
C ARG A 162 6.74 14.42 9.30
N GLY A 163 7.68 14.05 8.44
CA GLY A 163 8.87 14.82 8.13
C GLY A 163 8.55 16.04 7.27
N SER A 164 9.50 16.98 7.16
CA SER A 164 9.36 18.16 6.29
C SER A 164 9.29 17.80 4.80
N ASP A 165 9.78 16.61 4.44
CA ASP A 165 9.69 16.00 3.10
C ASP A 165 8.31 15.35 2.84
N GLY A 166 7.40 15.41 3.82
CA GLY A 166 6.09 14.76 3.76
C GLY A 166 6.14 13.26 4.06
N GLY A 167 7.30 12.67 4.33
CA GLY A 167 7.44 11.25 4.67
C GLY A 167 6.90 10.93 6.07
N LEU A 168 6.32 9.75 6.25
CA LEU A 168 5.95 9.26 7.58
C LEU A 168 7.16 8.61 8.26
N HIS A 169 7.27 8.81 9.56
CA HIS A 169 8.30 8.23 10.41
C HIS A 169 7.64 7.54 11.61
N ILE A 170 8.00 6.28 11.85
CA ILE A 170 7.50 5.51 12.99
C ILE A 170 8.65 5.29 13.95
N ARG A 171 8.51 5.77 15.19
CA ARG A 171 9.52 5.69 16.27
C ARG A 171 10.92 6.18 15.87
N GLY A 172 10.98 7.22 15.04
CA GLY A 172 12.24 7.83 14.58
C GLY A 172 12.91 7.11 13.39
N GLY A 173 12.29 6.06 12.85
CA GLY A 173 12.75 5.39 11.64
C GLY A 173 12.55 6.21 10.37
N ARG A 174 13.25 5.84 9.29
CA ARG A 174 13.12 6.46 7.96
C ARG A 174 11.79 6.09 7.30
N SER A 175 11.30 6.94 6.40
CA SER A 175 10.09 6.65 5.60
C SER A 175 10.23 5.39 4.75
N SER A 176 11.44 5.11 4.24
CA SER A 176 11.77 3.90 3.46
C SER A 176 11.86 2.59 4.27
N GLU A 177 11.76 2.68 5.61
CA GLU A 177 11.79 1.55 6.54
C GLU A 177 10.39 1.06 6.93
N ILE A 178 9.35 1.72 6.44
CA ILE A 178 7.95 1.37 6.66
C ILE A 178 7.50 0.42 5.55
N ALA A 179 6.82 -0.67 5.93
CA ALA A 179 6.15 -1.54 4.98
C ALA A 179 4.67 -1.17 4.88
N TYR A 180 4.22 -0.83 3.68
CA TYR A 180 2.82 -0.60 3.34
C TYR A 180 2.22 -1.86 2.73
N MET A 181 1.10 -2.32 3.29
CA MET A 181 0.40 -3.54 2.89
C MET A 181 -1.09 -3.30 2.72
N VAL A 182 -1.70 -4.04 1.79
CA VAL A 182 -3.15 -4.18 1.68
C VAL A 182 -3.49 -5.65 1.80
N ASN A 183 -4.36 -6.00 2.75
CA ASN A 183 -4.75 -7.39 3.07
C ASN A 183 -3.52 -8.31 3.27
N GLY A 184 -2.47 -7.79 3.91
CA GLY A 184 -1.22 -8.55 4.16
C GLY A 184 -0.29 -8.73 2.96
N ILE A 185 -0.57 -8.09 1.81
CA ILE A 185 0.30 -8.07 0.62
C ILE A 185 0.95 -6.70 0.46
N SER A 186 2.26 -6.68 0.21
CA SER A 186 3.03 -5.44 0.07
C SER A 186 2.60 -4.63 -1.15
N ILE A 187 2.19 -3.38 -0.90
CA ILE A 187 1.99 -2.32 -1.90
C ILE A 187 3.10 -1.26 -1.83
N THR A 188 4.20 -1.58 -1.15
CA THR A 188 5.38 -0.71 -1.08
C THR A 188 6.07 -0.68 -2.45
N ASP A 189 6.46 0.49 -2.94
CA ASP A 189 7.23 0.59 -4.19
C ASP A 189 8.64 0.02 -3.98
N ASP A 190 9.07 -0.91 -4.83
CA ASP A 190 10.33 -1.63 -4.63
C ASP A 190 11.59 -0.82 -4.99
N PHE A 191 11.42 0.36 -5.60
CA PHE A 191 12.52 1.27 -5.91
C PHE A 191 12.70 2.33 -4.82
N ASN A 192 11.67 3.13 -4.52
CA ASN A 192 11.79 4.21 -3.52
C ASN A 192 11.26 3.86 -2.12
N ARG A 193 10.68 2.67 -1.93
CA ARG A 193 10.16 2.20 -0.65
C ARG A 193 9.00 3.02 -0.08
N GLY A 194 8.39 3.87 -0.89
CA GLY A 194 7.19 4.63 -0.53
C GLY A 194 5.91 3.83 -0.69
N GLN A 195 4.78 4.44 -0.32
CA GLN A 195 3.46 3.91 -0.63
C GLN A 195 3.20 4.05 -2.14
N ALA A 196 3.15 2.93 -2.89
CA ALA A 196 3.00 2.97 -4.35
C ALA A 196 1.58 3.34 -4.80
N LEU A 197 0.60 3.29 -3.89
CA LEU A 197 -0.81 3.44 -4.21
C LEU A 197 -1.58 4.06 -3.04
N ALA A 198 -2.34 5.12 -3.32
CA ALA A 198 -3.29 5.68 -2.35
C ALA A 198 -4.52 4.77 -2.20
N VAL A 199 -4.91 4.50 -0.95
CA VAL A 199 -6.15 3.79 -0.62
C VAL A 199 -7.11 4.78 0.01
N GLU A 200 -8.38 4.74 -0.40
CA GLU A 200 -9.38 5.66 0.10
C GLU A 200 -9.94 5.25 1.46
N ASN A 201 -10.13 6.21 2.37
CA ASN A 201 -10.66 5.99 3.71
C ASN A 201 -11.96 5.17 3.71
N GLU A 202 -12.87 5.46 2.78
CA GLU A 202 -14.15 4.75 2.63
C GLU A 202 -13.99 3.27 2.27
N SER A 203 -12.84 2.87 1.75
CA SER A 203 -12.52 1.48 1.40
C SER A 203 -11.92 0.68 2.54
N ILE A 204 -11.58 1.32 3.66
CA ILE A 204 -10.86 0.71 4.77
C ILE A 204 -11.87 0.11 5.74
N GLN A 205 -11.73 -1.19 5.99
CA GLN A 205 -12.44 -1.88 7.07
C GLN A 205 -11.70 -1.71 8.40
N GLU A 206 -10.37 -1.85 8.36
CA GLU A 206 -9.48 -1.71 9.50
C GLU A 206 -8.11 -1.22 9.01
N LEU A 207 -7.55 -0.22 9.68
CA LEU A 207 -6.16 0.20 9.53
C LEU A 207 -5.38 -0.33 10.73
N GLN A 208 -4.36 -1.14 10.48
CA GLN A 208 -3.47 -1.70 11.49
C GLN A 208 -2.08 -1.08 11.33
N VAL A 209 -1.56 -0.49 12.41
CA VAL A 209 -0.20 0.04 12.46
C VAL A 209 0.56 -0.71 13.55
N ILE A 210 1.56 -1.47 13.15
CA ILE A 210 2.47 -2.13 14.06
C ILE A 210 3.75 -1.30 14.11
N SER A 211 4.17 -0.89 15.30
CA SER A 211 5.30 0.05 15.48
C SER A 211 6.58 -0.63 16.00
N GLY A 212 6.61 -1.96 16.07
CA GLY A 212 7.77 -2.75 16.46
C GLY A 212 7.38 -4.17 16.84
N THR A 213 8.39 -5.02 17.07
CA THR A 213 8.23 -6.44 17.46
C THR A 213 7.25 -7.19 16.55
N PHE A 214 7.49 -7.12 15.23
CA PHE A 214 6.65 -7.72 14.21
C PHE A 214 6.73 -9.26 14.24
N ASN A 215 5.64 -9.93 13.90
CA ASN A 215 5.64 -11.37 13.65
C ASN A 215 6.50 -11.73 12.42
N ALA A 216 6.96 -12.98 12.36
CA ALA A 216 7.83 -13.49 11.28
C ALA A 216 7.18 -13.45 9.89
N GLU A 217 5.84 -13.36 9.81
CA GLU A 217 5.11 -13.16 8.56
C GLU A 217 5.40 -11.82 7.86
N TYR A 218 5.80 -10.80 8.62
CA TYR A 218 6.14 -9.48 8.09
C TYR A 218 7.64 -9.40 7.82
N GLY A 219 8.01 -9.29 6.54
CA GLY A 219 9.39 -9.06 6.10
C GLY A 219 9.61 -7.64 5.61
N ASN A 220 10.87 -7.29 5.37
CA ASN A 220 11.26 -6.01 4.75
C ASN A 220 10.64 -4.77 5.43
N ALA A 221 10.41 -4.84 6.74
CA ALA A 221 9.94 -3.75 7.58
C ALA A 221 10.93 -3.57 8.73
N MET A 222 11.46 -2.36 8.91
CA MET A 222 12.40 -2.06 10.00
C MET A 222 11.75 -1.16 11.06
N SER A 223 10.93 -0.21 10.62
CA SER A 223 10.42 0.86 11.49
C SER A 223 8.93 0.77 11.78
N GLY A 224 8.16 0.16 10.87
CA GLY A 224 6.76 -0.13 11.09
C GLY A 224 6.11 -0.90 9.96
N VAL A 225 4.98 -1.52 10.27
CA VAL A 225 4.10 -2.16 9.28
C VAL A 225 2.76 -1.44 9.33
N ILE A 226 2.32 -0.96 8.17
CA ILE A 226 0.98 -0.40 7.98
C ILE A 226 0.21 -1.39 7.09
N ASN A 227 -0.78 -2.05 7.66
CA ASN A 227 -1.64 -2.99 6.96
C ASN A 227 -3.05 -2.44 6.85
N ILE A 228 -3.50 -2.26 5.62
CA ILE A 228 -4.84 -1.76 5.30
C ILE A 228 -5.72 -2.96 4.94
N VAL A 229 -6.75 -3.20 5.73
CA VAL A 229 -7.74 -4.23 5.46
C VAL A 229 -8.89 -3.61 4.70
N THR A 230 -9.16 -4.11 3.49
CA THR A 230 -10.20 -3.55 2.63
C THR A 230 -11.60 -4.04 2.99
N LYS A 231 -12.60 -3.15 2.84
CA LYS A 231 -14.01 -3.52 2.89
C LYS A 231 -14.34 -4.53 1.79
N THR A 232 -15.33 -5.36 2.05
CA THR A 232 -15.87 -6.36 1.11
C THR A 232 -17.36 -6.19 0.94
N GLY A 233 -17.93 -6.71 -0.15
CA GLY A 233 -19.36 -6.64 -0.40
C GLY A 233 -20.19 -7.33 0.67
N GLY A 234 -21.23 -6.65 1.14
CA GLY A 234 -22.23 -7.19 2.06
C GLY A 234 -23.35 -7.95 1.35
N ASN A 235 -24.21 -8.60 2.14
CA ASN A 235 -25.40 -9.29 1.64
C ASN A 235 -26.56 -8.35 1.30
N ASN A 236 -26.46 -7.08 1.71
CA ASN A 236 -27.45 -6.05 1.43
C ASN A 236 -26.82 -4.99 0.53
N PHE A 237 -27.63 -4.43 -0.37
CA PHE A 237 -27.20 -3.27 -1.13
C PHE A 237 -27.05 -2.06 -0.22
N ALA A 238 -25.91 -1.40 -0.31
CA ALA A 238 -25.62 -0.14 0.36
C ALA A 238 -24.83 0.77 -0.58
N GLY A 239 -25.12 2.06 -0.55
CA GLY A 239 -24.39 3.05 -1.33
C GLY A 239 -24.27 4.37 -0.59
N LYS A 240 -23.20 5.09 -0.88
CA LYS A 240 -22.89 6.41 -0.31
C LYS A 240 -22.35 7.28 -1.44
N ILE A 241 -22.83 8.52 -1.53
CA ILE A 241 -22.24 9.57 -2.36
C ILE A 241 -21.84 10.68 -1.41
N GLU A 242 -20.61 11.15 -1.55
CA GLU A 242 -20.04 12.23 -0.77
C GLU A 242 -19.49 13.27 -1.75
N ALA A 243 -19.86 14.53 -1.54
CA ALA A 243 -19.33 15.64 -2.29
C ALA A 243 -19.13 16.84 -1.38
N TRP A 244 -17.99 17.52 -1.53
CA TRP A 244 -17.71 18.76 -0.85
C TRP A 244 -16.76 19.60 -1.70
N ALA A 245 -16.79 20.91 -1.48
CA ALA A 245 -15.90 21.86 -2.12
C ALA A 245 -15.53 22.98 -1.13
N GLY A 246 -14.39 23.61 -1.35
CA GLY A 246 -13.86 24.64 -0.46
C GLY A 246 -12.65 25.34 -1.04
N ASP A 247 -12.02 26.16 -0.20
CA ASP A 247 -10.79 26.88 -0.52
C ASP A 247 -10.00 27.18 0.76
N TYR A 248 -8.73 27.49 0.59
CA TYR A 248 -7.87 28.03 1.65
C TYR A 248 -8.16 29.51 1.83
N PHE A 249 -8.15 29.97 3.09
CA PHE A 249 -8.28 31.38 3.41
C PHE A 249 -7.28 31.78 4.49
N SER A 250 -6.59 32.89 4.27
CA SER A 250 -5.69 33.50 5.25
C SER A 250 -5.65 35.01 5.07
N ASN A 251 -5.40 35.73 6.16
CA ASN A 251 -5.12 37.17 6.11
C ASN A 251 -3.64 37.47 5.83
N ASP A 252 -2.77 36.46 5.78
CA ASP A 252 -1.32 36.62 5.53
C ASP A 252 -1.02 36.58 4.02
N THR A 253 -1.41 37.65 3.33
CA THR A 253 -1.28 37.79 1.87
C THR A 253 0.16 38.15 1.43
N GLU A 254 1.04 38.50 2.37
CA GLU A 254 2.46 38.73 2.09
C GLU A 254 3.19 37.40 1.86
N VAL A 255 2.92 36.41 2.70
CA VAL A 255 3.47 35.06 2.56
C VAL A 255 2.70 34.27 1.49
N PHE A 256 1.37 34.32 1.54
CA PHE A 256 0.48 33.58 0.64
C PHE A 256 -0.22 34.54 -0.33
N TRP A 257 0.49 34.93 -1.37
CA TRP A 257 -0.08 35.79 -2.40
C TRP A 257 -1.31 35.14 -3.06
N ASN A 258 -2.38 35.92 -3.26
CA ASN A 258 -3.67 35.50 -3.84
C ASN A 258 -4.54 34.56 -2.96
N ILE A 259 -4.18 34.33 -1.69
CA ILE A 259 -4.96 33.42 -0.81
C ILE A 259 -6.30 34.03 -0.33
N ASP A 260 -6.48 35.33 -0.49
CA ASP A 260 -7.71 36.06 -0.16
C ASP A 260 -8.70 36.14 -1.33
N ASP A 261 -8.27 35.75 -2.54
CA ASP A 261 -9.11 35.63 -3.73
C ASP A 261 -9.76 34.25 -3.78
N LEU A 262 -10.94 34.16 -3.15
CA LEU A 262 -11.61 32.89 -2.91
C LEU A 262 -12.24 32.29 -4.17
N ASN A 263 -11.87 31.04 -4.46
CA ASN A 263 -12.49 30.16 -5.43
C ASN A 263 -13.14 28.97 -4.70
N PRO A 264 -14.48 28.94 -4.50
CA PRO A 264 -15.17 27.90 -3.72
C PRO A 264 -15.05 26.47 -4.26
N VAL A 265 -14.45 26.27 -5.43
CA VAL A 265 -14.21 24.96 -6.05
C VAL A 265 -12.72 24.65 -6.22
N ALA A 266 -11.82 25.49 -5.67
CA ALA A 266 -10.37 25.29 -5.69
C ALA A 266 -9.97 23.97 -5.03
N GLU A 267 -10.66 23.59 -3.97
CA GLU A 267 -10.63 22.24 -3.43
C GLU A 267 -11.99 21.58 -3.66
N ASN A 268 -12.01 20.40 -4.27
CA ASN A 268 -13.23 19.65 -4.47
C ASN A 268 -13.02 18.14 -4.36
N ASN A 269 -14.05 17.47 -3.86
CA ASN A 269 -14.08 16.04 -3.69
C ASN A 269 -15.42 15.50 -4.16
N LEU A 270 -15.36 14.43 -4.96
CA LEU A 270 -16.51 13.64 -5.32
C LEU A 270 -16.16 12.17 -5.13
N GLN A 271 -16.88 11.51 -4.23
CA GLN A 271 -16.73 10.09 -3.95
C GLN A 271 -18.07 9.37 -4.06
N ALA A 272 -18.05 8.20 -4.67
CA ALA A 272 -19.20 7.30 -4.72
C ALA A 272 -18.78 5.89 -4.34
N THR A 273 -19.55 5.26 -3.48
CA THR A 273 -19.36 3.89 -3.02
C THR A 273 -20.66 3.12 -3.19
N ILE A 274 -20.55 1.89 -3.68
CA ILE A 274 -21.66 0.95 -3.80
C ILE A 274 -21.17 -0.44 -3.41
N SER A 275 -22.00 -1.17 -2.68
CA SER A 275 -21.72 -2.53 -2.27
C SER A 275 -23.00 -3.35 -2.25
N GLY A 276 -22.87 -4.66 -2.38
CA GLY A 276 -24.00 -5.56 -2.27
C GLY A 276 -23.77 -6.93 -2.87
N PRO A 277 -24.84 -7.73 -2.98
CA PRO A 277 -24.81 -9.04 -3.61
C PRO A 277 -24.90 -8.94 -5.15
N LEU A 278 -24.03 -9.65 -5.87
CA LEU A 278 -24.20 -9.95 -7.31
C LEU A 278 -25.01 -11.24 -7.50
N ILE A 279 -24.74 -12.27 -6.71
CA ILE A 279 -25.43 -13.57 -6.75
C ILE A 279 -25.71 -14.00 -5.32
N ASN A 280 -26.88 -13.61 -4.79
CA ASN A 280 -27.25 -13.83 -3.39
C ASN A 280 -26.06 -13.48 -2.47
N ASP A 281 -25.82 -14.28 -1.45
CA ASP A 281 -24.67 -14.16 -0.57
C ASP A 281 -23.39 -14.82 -1.13
N ARG A 282 -23.45 -15.55 -2.26
CA ARG A 282 -22.31 -16.30 -2.80
C ARG A 282 -21.32 -15.42 -3.54
N LEU A 283 -21.82 -14.40 -4.22
CA LEU A 283 -20.99 -13.44 -4.94
C LEU A 283 -21.38 -12.05 -4.46
N THR A 284 -20.47 -11.36 -3.77
CA THR A 284 -20.69 -9.99 -3.32
C THR A 284 -19.62 -9.07 -3.89
N PHE A 285 -19.97 -7.79 -4.05
CA PHE A 285 -19.08 -6.78 -4.58
C PHE A 285 -19.05 -5.54 -3.69
N PHE A 286 -17.93 -4.85 -3.76
CA PHE A 286 -17.73 -3.51 -3.23
C PHE A 286 -17.03 -2.71 -4.33
N LEU A 287 -17.48 -1.49 -4.59
CA LEU A 287 -16.89 -0.60 -5.56
C LEU A 287 -16.90 0.81 -4.98
N THR A 288 -15.79 1.52 -5.14
CA THR A 288 -15.70 2.94 -4.81
C THR A 288 -14.82 3.65 -5.81
N GLY A 289 -15.13 4.91 -6.05
CA GLY A 289 -14.33 5.82 -6.87
C GLY A 289 -14.35 7.21 -6.24
N ARG A 290 -13.19 7.87 -6.25
CA ARG A 290 -13.02 9.24 -5.75
C ARG A 290 -12.26 10.07 -6.79
N ARG A 291 -12.75 11.27 -7.04
CA ARG A 291 -12.03 12.35 -7.71
C ARG A 291 -11.81 13.45 -6.67
N TYR A 292 -10.55 13.81 -6.50
CA TYR A 292 -10.12 14.85 -5.58
C TYR A 292 -9.24 15.84 -6.33
N GLU A 293 -9.55 17.11 -6.23
CA GLU A 293 -8.79 18.20 -6.82
C GLU A 293 -8.51 19.26 -5.76
N ASN A 294 -7.32 19.81 -5.79
CA ASN A 294 -6.87 20.83 -4.86
C ASN A 294 -5.89 21.74 -5.60
N GLU A 295 -6.26 22.99 -5.86
CA GLU A 295 -5.38 23.99 -6.46
C GLU A 295 -4.21 24.37 -5.53
N GLY A 296 -4.35 24.12 -4.23
CA GLY A 296 -3.36 24.45 -3.20
C GLY A 296 -3.54 25.86 -2.66
N TRP A 297 -2.52 26.35 -1.95
CA TRP A 297 -2.54 27.64 -1.25
C TRP A 297 -1.36 28.53 -1.66
N LEU A 298 -0.52 28.08 -2.60
CA LEU A 298 0.63 28.82 -3.11
C LEU A 298 0.37 29.19 -4.57
N TYR A 299 0.21 30.49 -4.81
CA TYR A 299 0.03 31.05 -6.13
C TYR A 299 1.25 31.89 -6.56
N GLY A 300 1.52 31.88 -7.85
CA GLY A 300 2.51 32.74 -8.48
C GLY A 300 1.86 33.58 -9.58
N PRO A 301 2.19 34.86 -9.72
CA PRO A 301 1.73 35.64 -10.87
C PRO A 301 2.42 35.11 -12.13
N ASN A 302 1.64 34.91 -13.19
CA ASN A 302 2.14 34.64 -14.54
C ASN A 302 2.76 35.91 -15.16
N ALA A 303 3.78 36.47 -14.50
CA ALA A 303 4.38 37.75 -14.85
C ALA A 303 5.30 37.64 -16.08
N TYR A 304 5.98 36.50 -16.24
CA TYR A 304 6.86 36.24 -17.37
C TYR A 304 6.55 34.90 -18.02
N ARG A 305 6.75 34.84 -19.34
CA ARG A 305 6.63 33.60 -20.12
C ARG A 305 7.95 32.81 -20.07
N PRO A 306 7.91 31.46 -20.06
CA PRO A 306 9.11 30.65 -20.10
C PRO A 306 10.02 30.99 -21.29
N GLN A 307 9.44 31.33 -22.45
CA GLN A 307 10.13 31.51 -23.72
C GLN A 307 11.01 32.77 -23.84
N GLY A 308 11.00 33.70 -22.88
CA GLY A 308 11.93 34.83 -22.96
C GLY A 308 11.77 35.93 -21.91
N ARG A 309 12.90 36.52 -21.52
CA ARG A 309 13.01 37.51 -20.42
C ARG A 309 12.26 38.82 -20.67
N THR A 310 11.96 39.13 -21.93
CA THR A 310 11.21 40.31 -22.36
C THR A 310 9.74 40.01 -22.68
N GLN A 311 9.35 38.73 -22.66
CA GLN A 311 7.97 38.32 -22.90
C GLN A 311 7.22 38.30 -21.57
N LEU A 312 6.38 39.31 -21.36
CA LEU A 312 5.51 39.38 -20.20
C LEU A 312 4.35 38.38 -20.37
N GLY A 313 3.95 37.76 -19.26
CA GLY A 313 2.71 37.01 -19.18
C GLY A 313 1.52 37.93 -18.86
N ASP A 314 0.36 37.34 -18.63
CA ASP A 314 -0.88 38.07 -18.35
C ASP A 314 -1.03 38.46 -16.86
N SER A 315 -0.06 38.10 -16.02
CA SER A 315 -0.05 38.32 -14.56
C SER A 315 -1.23 37.66 -13.82
N SER A 316 -1.92 36.70 -14.46
CA SER A 316 -2.94 35.89 -13.80
C SER A 316 -2.34 35.07 -12.66
N ALA A 317 -3.16 34.77 -11.65
CA ALA A 317 -2.76 33.90 -10.55
C ALA A 317 -2.72 32.45 -11.03
N VAL A 318 -1.56 31.80 -10.89
CA VAL A 318 -1.36 30.41 -11.28
C VAL A 318 -1.07 29.57 -10.04
N PRO A 319 -1.83 28.48 -9.80
CA PRO A 319 -1.53 27.55 -8.72
C PRO A 319 -0.16 26.88 -8.92
N MET A 320 0.66 26.90 -7.87
CA MET A 320 2.03 26.38 -7.91
C MET A 320 2.22 25.09 -7.11
N ASN A 321 1.24 24.67 -6.30
CA ASN A 321 1.26 23.43 -5.54
C ASN A 321 -0.01 22.59 -5.70
N LYS A 322 -0.64 22.66 -6.88
CA LYS A 322 -1.86 21.92 -7.18
C LYS A 322 -1.66 20.41 -7.15
N SER A 323 -2.72 19.69 -6.81
CA SER A 323 -2.79 18.23 -6.85
C SER A 323 -4.18 17.78 -7.29
N GLU A 324 -4.21 16.84 -8.21
CA GLU A 324 -5.41 16.18 -8.72
C GLU A 324 -5.19 14.68 -8.59
N ARG A 325 -6.21 13.96 -8.12
CA ARG A 325 -6.15 12.52 -7.93
C ARG A 325 -7.48 11.87 -8.27
N PHE A 326 -7.40 10.83 -9.08
CA PHE A 326 -8.48 9.87 -9.25
C PHE A 326 -8.07 8.55 -8.61
N SER A 327 -8.94 7.98 -7.80
CA SER A 327 -8.72 6.68 -7.20
C SER A 327 -9.97 5.83 -7.30
N SER A 328 -9.76 4.52 -7.35
CA SER A 328 -10.83 3.54 -7.43
C SER A 328 -10.42 2.26 -6.76
N GLN A 329 -11.42 1.60 -6.19
CA GLN A 329 -11.24 0.28 -5.63
C GLN A 329 -12.46 -0.57 -5.96
N GLY A 330 -12.22 -1.80 -6.39
CA GLY A 330 -13.21 -2.85 -6.50
C GLY A 330 -12.80 -4.04 -5.64
N ALA A 331 -13.73 -4.65 -4.95
CA ALA A 331 -13.53 -5.94 -4.32
C ALA A 331 -14.66 -6.88 -4.70
N LEU A 332 -14.31 -8.12 -5.05
CA LEU A 332 -15.24 -9.15 -5.47
C LEU A 332 -14.98 -10.38 -4.60
N LYS A 333 -15.99 -10.80 -3.84
CA LYS A 333 -15.91 -11.97 -2.98
C LYS A 333 -16.78 -13.07 -3.54
N TRP A 334 -16.17 -14.18 -3.93
CA TRP A 334 -16.84 -15.35 -4.46
C TRP A 334 -16.65 -16.56 -3.56
N LYS A 335 -17.76 -17.11 -3.09
CA LYS A 335 -17.84 -18.38 -2.39
C LYS A 335 -18.07 -19.49 -3.41
N ILE A 336 -16.98 -20.10 -3.86
CA ILE A 336 -17.00 -21.15 -4.88
C ILE A 336 -17.67 -22.40 -4.30
N SER A 337 -17.29 -22.78 -3.07
CA SER A 337 -17.90 -23.88 -2.32
C SER A 337 -17.77 -23.65 -0.81
N ASN A 338 -18.40 -24.50 0.00
CA ASN A 338 -18.43 -24.34 1.46
C ASN A 338 -17.04 -24.28 2.14
N PRO A 339 -15.98 -24.93 1.63
CA PRO A 339 -14.63 -24.69 2.15
C PRO A 339 -13.81 -23.68 1.32
N LEU A 340 -14.21 -23.31 0.10
CA LEU A 340 -13.39 -22.58 -0.87
C LEU A 340 -13.93 -21.19 -1.22
N ILE A 341 -13.15 -20.15 -0.93
CA ILE A 341 -13.50 -18.75 -1.20
C ILE A 341 -12.39 -18.08 -1.98
N LEU A 342 -12.77 -17.32 -3.00
CA LEU A 342 -11.91 -16.42 -3.73
C LEU A 342 -12.30 -14.97 -3.41
N LYS A 343 -11.36 -14.16 -2.96
CA LYS A 343 -11.46 -12.71 -2.89
C LYS A 343 -10.57 -12.10 -3.96
N MET A 344 -11.10 -11.16 -4.72
CA MET A 344 -10.34 -10.39 -5.71
C MET A 344 -10.46 -8.91 -5.36
N ASP A 345 -9.35 -8.25 -5.08
CA ASP A 345 -9.26 -6.80 -4.88
C ASP A 345 -8.58 -6.17 -6.10
N PHE A 346 -9.14 -5.06 -6.55
CA PHE A 346 -8.61 -4.19 -7.59
C PHE A 346 -8.47 -2.80 -6.97
N LEU A 347 -7.28 -2.24 -7.03
CA LEU A 347 -7.00 -0.91 -6.51
C LEU A 347 -6.29 -0.13 -7.61
N GLY A 348 -6.69 1.11 -7.83
CA GLY A 348 -6.08 1.96 -8.84
C GLY A 348 -6.09 3.42 -8.42
N SER A 349 -5.00 4.13 -8.65
CA SER A 349 -4.91 5.56 -8.43
C SER A 349 -4.09 6.20 -9.55
N ALA A 350 -4.54 7.33 -10.05
CA ALA A 350 -3.79 8.20 -10.94
C ALA A 350 -3.75 9.60 -10.32
N TYR A 351 -2.62 10.28 -10.44
CA TYR A 351 -2.45 11.62 -9.93
C TYR A 351 -1.69 12.50 -10.91
N ASP A 352 -1.96 13.80 -10.83
CA ASP A 352 -1.20 14.89 -11.43
C ASP A 352 -0.99 15.91 -10.31
N ASN A 353 0.27 16.24 -10.01
CA ASN A 353 0.57 17.27 -9.05
C ASN A 353 1.72 18.15 -9.50
N ARG A 354 1.84 19.29 -8.85
CA ARG A 354 2.95 20.22 -9.02
C ARG A 354 3.59 20.48 -7.66
N SER A 355 4.90 20.30 -7.58
CA SER A 355 5.65 20.70 -6.39
C SER A 355 6.01 22.17 -6.46
N TYR A 356 5.86 22.88 -5.34
CA TYR A 356 6.21 24.30 -5.27
C TYR A 356 7.71 24.51 -5.50
N ASN A 357 8.05 25.40 -6.43
CA ASN A 357 9.42 25.87 -6.61
C ASN A 357 9.46 27.39 -6.52
N HIS A 358 10.04 27.90 -5.42
CA HIS A 358 10.06 29.34 -5.12
C HIS A 358 10.79 30.16 -6.19
N LEU A 359 11.82 29.60 -6.84
CA LEU A 359 12.58 30.33 -7.88
C LEU A 359 11.72 30.68 -9.10
N TYR A 360 10.69 29.89 -9.38
CA TYR A 360 9.78 30.09 -10.51
C TYR A 360 8.54 30.92 -10.15
N ARG A 361 8.51 31.60 -9.00
CA ARG A 361 7.34 32.39 -8.55
C ARG A 361 6.77 33.34 -9.62
N LEU A 362 7.62 33.96 -10.44
CA LEU A 362 7.21 34.90 -11.49
C LEU A 362 7.06 34.25 -12.88
N ASN A 363 7.40 32.98 -13.00
CA ASN A 363 7.32 32.15 -14.21
C ASN A 363 6.79 30.75 -13.83
N PRO A 364 5.56 30.64 -13.27
CA PRO A 364 5.06 29.38 -12.73
C PRO A 364 4.85 28.30 -13.80
N ASN A 365 4.71 28.71 -15.07
CA ASN A 365 4.54 27.81 -16.22
C ASN A 365 5.86 27.19 -16.72
N GLY A 366 7.01 27.60 -16.18
CA GLY A 366 8.30 27.01 -16.51
C GLY A 366 8.66 25.77 -15.67
N VAL A 367 7.79 25.36 -14.73
CA VAL A 367 8.04 24.25 -13.80
C VAL A 367 7.36 22.98 -14.28
N ARG A 368 8.09 21.86 -14.22
CA ARG A 368 7.56 20.54 -14.54
C ARG A 368 6.46 20.08 -13.58
N GLY A 369 5.55 19.25 -14.07
CA GLY A 369 4.61 18.50 -13.25
C GLY A 369 5.17 17.15 -12.82
N PHE A 370 4.41 16.47 -11.97
CA PHE A 370 4.57 15.05 -11.66
C PHE A 370 3.24 14.38 -11.91
N GLU A 371 3.24 13.36 -12.75
CA GLU A 371 2.08 12.52 -12.98
C GLU A 371 2.43 11.08 -12.67
N GLY A 372 1.46 10.31 -12.25
CA GLY A 372 1.69 8.90 -11.98
C GLY A 372 0.41 8.10 -11.97
N TYR A 373 0.55 6.80 -12.16
CA TYR A 373 -0.52 5.86 -11.92
C TYR A 373 0.00 4.58 -11.27
N GLY A 374 -0.78 4.09 -10.33
CA GLY A 374 -0.59 2.80 -9.69
C GLY A 374 -1.82 1.94 -9.89
N ALA A 375 -1.63 0.65 -10.13
CA ALA A 375 -2.69 -0.34 -10.12
C ALA A 375 -2.21 -1.61 -9.41
N THR A 376 -3.06 -2.17 -8.57
CA THR A 376 -2.80 -3.41 -7.84
C THR A 376 -4.00 -4.34 -7.95
N PHE A 377 -3.74 -5.57 -8.37
CA PHE A 377 -4.68 -6.68 -8.33
C PHE A 377 -4.22 -7.69 -7.28
N ILE A 378 -5.14 -8.17 -6.44
CA ILE A 378 -4.87 -9.21 -5.44
C ILE A 378 -5.96 -10.26 -5.57
N ALA A 379 -5.58 -11.51 -5.82
CA ALA A 379 -6.46 -12.67 -5.79
C ALA A 379 -6.06 -13.57 -4.62
N ASN A 380 -6.94 -13.73 -3.65
CA ASN A 380 -6.75 -14.58 -2.48
C ASN A 380 -7.75 -15.74 -2.51
N LEU A 381 -7.23 -16.97 -2.55
CA LEU A 381 -7.99 -18.21 -2.48
C LEU A 381 -7.78 -18.84 -1.10
N ALA A 382 -8.83 -18.90 -0.30
CA ALA A 382 -8.81 -19.48 1.03
C ALA A 382 -9.59 -20.81 1.06
N HIS A 383 -8.94 -21.88 1.48
CA HIS A 383 -9.52 -23.22 1.55
C HIS A 383 -9.46 -23.81 2.97
N VAL A 384 -10.62 -24.16 3.54
CA VAL A 384 -10.73 -24.83 4.84
C VAL A 384 -10.57 -26.34 4.65
N PHE A 385 -9.43 -26.89 5.09
CA PHE A 385 -9.20 -28.34 5.04
C PHE A 385 -9.92 -29.07 6.19
N SER A 386 -9.89 -28.47 7.39
CA SER A 386 -10.58 -28.97 8.58
C SER A 386 -11.04 -27.82 9.47
N LYS A 387 -11.80 -28.11 10.53
CA LYS A 387 -12.26 -27.09 11.50
C LYS A 387 -11.11 -26.28 12.13
N ASN A 388 -9.91 -26.86 12.17
CA ASN A 388 -8.75 -26.27 12.84
C ASN A 388 -7.62 -25.89 11.87
N THR A 389 -7.72 -26.23 10.58
CA THR A 389 -6.63 -26.02 9.62
C THR A 389 -7.16 -25.50 8.30
N PHE A 390 -6.56 -24.42 7.81
CA PHE A 390 -6.86 -23.82 6.51
C PHE A 390 -5.58 -23.31 5.86
N TYR A 391 -5.61 -23.17 4.54
CA TYR A 391 -4.55 -22.49 3.81
C TYR A 391 -5.12 -21.36 2.96
N GLU A 392 -4.24 -20.40 2.66
CA GLU A 392 -4.53 -19.25 1.81
C GLU A 392 -3.45 -19.12 0.75
N THR A 393 -3.87 -19.07 -0.50
CA THR A 393 -2.99 -18.79 -1.64
C THR A 393 -3.31 -17.42 -2.17
N THR A 394 -2.31 -16.56 -2.26
CA THR A 394 -2.46 -15.20 -2.78
C THR A 394 -1.56 -14.99 -3.97
N ILE A 395 -2.13 -14.42 -5.02
CA ILE A 395 -1.40 -13.92 -6.18
C ILE A 395 -1.71 -12.44 -6.28
N SER A 396 -0.67 -11.62 -6.41
CA SER A 396 -0.81 -10.19 -6.63
C SER A 396 0.03 -9.74 -7.80
N TYR A 397 -0.54 -8.83 -8.57
CA TYR A 397 0.16 -8.08 -9.60
C TYR A 397 0.02 -6.59 -9.25
N LYS A 398 1.13 -5.89 -9.11
CA LYS A 398 1.15 -4.44 -8.95
C LYS A 398 1.99 -3.79 -10.04
N THR A 399 1.54 -2.64 -10.49
CA THR A 399 2.28 -1.76 -11.40
C THR A 399 2.20 -0.35 -10.87
N ASN A 400 3.30 0.36 -10.91
CA ASN A 400 3.39 1.78 -10.59
C ASN A 400 4.22 2.46 -11.66
N LYS A 401 3.79 3.63 -12.12
CA LYS A 401 4.54 4.45 -13.07
C LYS A 401 4.46 5.90 -12.66
N ASP A 402 5.61 6.54 -12.56
CA ASP A 402 5.75 7.95 -12.21
C ASP A 402 6.58 8.67 -13.28
N GLU A 403 6.10 9.82 -13.73
CA GLU A 403 6.80 10.70 -14.66
C GLU A 403 6.87 12.11 -14.10
N SER A 404 7.99 12.78 -14.36
CA SER A 404 8.14 14.22 -14.13
C SER A 404 8.69 14.85 -15.40
N LYS A 405 7.95 15.80 -15.95
CA LYS A 405 8.25 16.47 -17.21
C LYS A 405 7.48 17.78 -17.31
N LEU A 406 8.01 18.73 -18.09
CA LEU A 406 7.30 19.98 -18.40
C LEU A 406 6.41 19.82 -19.63
N TYR A 407 6.95 19.25 -20.71
CA TYR A 407 6.23 18.94 -21.95
C TYR A 407 6.21 17.44 -22.22
N ASP A 408 5.19 16.94 -22.92
CA ASP A 408 5.12 15.52 -23.28
C ASP A 408 6.27 15.10 -24.20
N ASP A 409 6.51 15.88 -25.26
CA ASP A 409 7.62 15.66 -26.18
C ASP A 409 8.95 16.16 -25.57
N PRO A 410 9.98 15.30 -25.39
CA PRO A 410 11.30 15.75 -24.95
C PRO A 410 11.98 16.70 -25.95
N PHE A 411 11.55 16.74 -27.21
CA PHE A 411 12.10 17.59 -28.26
C PHE A 411 11.25 18.83 -28.56
N ASP A 412 10.31 19.17 -27.67
CA ASP A 412 9.44 20.34 -27.82
C ASP A 412 10.27 21.64 -27.97
N LEU A 413 10.02 22.41 -29.02
CA LEU A 413 10.75 23.64 -29.32
C LEU A 413 10.40 24.79 -28.34
N ASN A 414 9.42 24.61 -27.45
CA ASN A 414 9.10 25.56 -26.39
C ASN A 414 10.05 25.49 -25.20
N TYR A 415 10.90 24.46 -25.11
CA TYR A 415 12.01 24.47 -24.16
C TYR A 415 12.96 25.62 -24.47
N THR A 416 13.59 26.14 -23.42
CA THR A 416 14.53 27.25 -23.50
C THR A 416 15.91 26.82 -23.03
N PRO A 417 16.99 27.46 -23.54
CA PRO A 417 18.35 27.16 -23.12
C PRO A 417 18.52 27.26 -21.60
N PRO A 418 19.35 26.43 -20.96
CA PRO A 418 19.66 26.51 -19.53
C PRO A 418 20.06 27.92 -19.07
N GLU A 419 20.71 28.71 -19.94
CA GLU A 419 21.15 30.08 -19.71
C GLU A 419 19.97 31.06 -19.47
N SER A 420 18.76 30.66 -19.85
CA SER A 420 17.53 31.41 -19.58
C SER A 420 17.13 31.35 -18.11
N LEU A 421 17.55 30.30 -17.38
CA LEU A 421 17.36 30.13 -15.94
C LEU A 421 18.41 30.92 -15.14
N THR A 422 18.56 32.20 -15.44
CA THR A 422 19.50 33.10 -14.74
C THR A 422 18.74 34.06 -13.82
N ALA A 423 18.96 33.90 -12.52
CA ALA A 423 18.51 34.81 -11.48
C ALA A 423 19.71 35.23 -10.61
N GLY A 424 19.83 36.53 -10.32
CA GLY A 424 20.80 37.02 -9.34
C GLY A 424 20.42 36.59 -7.91
N THR A 425 21.30 36.88 -6.95
CA THR A 425 21.00 36.65 -5.52
C THR A 425 19.69 37.35 -5.14
N ASN A 426 18.78 36.61 -4.49
CA ASN A 426 17.45 37.07 -4.08
C ASN A 426 16.53 37.50 -5.26
N GLN A 427 16.69 36.89 -6.43
CA GLN A 427 15.81 37.10 -7.58
C GLN A 427 15.09 35.82 -8.00
N PHE A 428 13.96 36.00 -8.69
CA PHE A 428 13.19 34.92 -9.31
C PHE A 428 13.57 34.76 -10.78
N PHE A 429 13.35 33.57 -11.33
CA PHE A 429 13.44 33.33 -12.75
C PHE A 429 12.37 34.14 -13.50
N LYS A 430 12.82 34.91 -14.50
CA LYS A 430 11.98 35.74 -15.39
C LYS A 430 11.83 35.14 -16.79
N ALA A 431 12.38 33.95 -17.00
CA ALA A 431 12.31 33.14 -18.20
C ALA A 431 12.87 31.76 -17.84
N GLY A 432 12.87 30.83 -18.78
CA GLY A 432 13.44 29.51 -18.59
C GLY A 432 12.38 28.44 -18.36
N THR A 433 12.75 27.22 -18.72
CA THR A 433 11.95 26.00 -18.57
C THR A 433 12.76 25.00 -17.78
N ASP A 434 12.14 24.24 -16.89
CA ASP A 434 12.77 23.09 -16.27
C ASP A 434 13.09 22.04 -17.34
N LEU A 435 14.38 21.70 -17.45
CA LEU A 435 14.92 20.80 -18.48
C LEU A 435 15.05 19.35 -17.99
N PHE A 436 14.78 19.11 -16.71
CA PHE A 436 14.89 17.77 -16.14
C PHE A 436 13.61 16.97 -16.39
N ARG A 437 13.83 15.70 -16.72
CA ARG A 437 12.80 14.70 -16.95
C ARG A 437 13.16 13.43 -16.19
N SER A 438 12.15 12.80 -15.60
CA SER A 438 12.30 11.48 -15.00
C SER A 438 11.13 10.59 -15.37
N SER A 439 11.40 9.32 -15.65
CA SER A 439 10.39 8.27 -15.80
C SER A 439 10.80 7.09 -14.94
N ARG A 440 9.86 6.54 -14.20
CA ARG A 440 10.05 5.34 -13.39
C ARG A 440 8.86 4.43 -13.57
N SER A 441 9.09 3.14 -13.75
CA SER A 441 8.05 2.12 -13.62
C SER A 441 8.54 0.92 -12.84
N THR A 442 7.67 0.42 -11.98
CA THR A 442 7.88 -0.80 -11.18
C THR A 442 6.70 -1.73 -11.45
N GLU A 443 6.98 -2.94 -11.91
CA GLU A 443 5.99 -4.03 -12.02
C GLU A 443 6.42 -5.16 -11.09
N SER A 444 5.48 -5.71 -10.33
CA SER A 444 5.79 -6.84 -9.44
C SER A 444 4.70 -7.89 -9.50
N ILE A 445 5.14 -9.15 -9.52
CA ILE A 445 4.29 -10.32 -9.31
C ILE A 445 4.69 -10.94 -7.98
N ILE A 446 3.71 -11.07 -7.09
CA ILE A 446 3.88 -11.61 -5.74
C ILE A 446 3.01 -12.86 -5.63
N GLY A 447 3.60 -13.98 -5.21
CA GLY A 447 2.90 -15.20 -4.85
C GLY A 447 3.15 -15.50 -3.37
N LYS A 448 2.09 -15.73 -2.60
CA LYS A 448 2.17 -16.06 -1.17
C LYS A 448 1.30 -17.27 -0.86
N LEU A 449 1.80 -18.20 -0.06
CA LEU A 449 1.04 -19.33 0.45
C LEU A 449 1.21 -19.39 1.96
N ASP A 450 0.10 -19.33 2.68
CA ASP A 450 0.06 -19.43 4.13
C ASP A 450 -0.76 -20.65 4.56
N LEU A 451 -0.27 -21.42 5.53
CA LEU A 451 -0.95 -22.54 6.18
C LEU A 451 -1.09 -22.21 7.67
N ILE A 452 -2.33 -22.17 8.16
CA ILE A 452 -2.65 -21.87 9.55
C ILE A 452 -3.32 -23.09 10.18
N SER A 453 -2.84 -23.51 11.35
CA SER A 453 -3.42 -24.62 12.11
C SER A 453 -3.51 -24.33 13.61
N GLN A 454 -4.70 -24.47 14.18
CA GLN A 454 -4.93 -24.48 15.62
C GLN A 454 -4.70 -25.90 16.16
N LEU A 455 -3.48 -26.18 16.61
CA LEU A 455 -3.07 -27.52 17.05
C LEU A 455 -3.75 -27.95 18.36
N ASN A 456 -3.97 -27.00 19.27
CA ASN A 456 -4.67 -27.21 20.53
C ASN A 456 -5.21 -25.86 21.07
N GLN A 457 -5.73 -25.82 22.29
CA GLN A 457 -6.31 -24.60 22.89
C GLN A 457 -5.30 -23.45 23.10
N ARG A 458 -3.99 -23.74 23.08
CA ARG A 458 -2.92 -22.78 23.38
C ARG A 458 -2.04 -22.45 22.17
N HIS A 459 -1.84 -23.40 21.26
CA HIS A 459 -0.89 -23.26 20.16
C HIS A 459 -1.59 -23.10 18.82
N GLN A 460 -1.23 -22.03 18.10
CA GLN A 460 -1.64 -21.78 16.72
C GLN A 460 -0.39 -21.56 15.87
N VAL A 461 -0.12 -22.53 14.99
CA VAL A 461 1.04 -22.48 14.11
C VAL A 461 0.64 -21.90 12.76
N LYS A 462 1.47 -20.97 12.25
CA LYS A 462 1.38 -20.41 10.90
C LYS A 462 2.70 -20.65 10.18
N VAL A 463 2.64 -21.22 8.98
CA VAL A 463 3.77 -21.44 8.07
C VAL A 463 3.46 -20.70 6.78
N GLY A 464 4.43 -19.99 6.22
CA GLY A 464 4.22 -19.31 4.96
C GLY A 464 5.45 -19.26 4.07
N ILE A 465 5.20 -19.13 2.78
CA ILE A 465 6.21 -18.87 1.73
C ILE A 465 5.76 -17.69 0.89
N GLU A 466 6.71 -16.87 0.46
CA GLU A 466 6.49 -15.70 -0.40
C GLU A 466 7.54 -15.66 -1.50
N VAL A 467 7.11 -15.44 -2.74
CA VAL A 467 7.97 -15.23 -3.90
C VAL A 467 7.56 -13.91 -4.52
N GLN A 468 8.54 -13.06 -4.80
CA GLN A 468 8.32 -11.79 -5.48
C GLN A 468 9.31 -11.65 -6.63
N LYS A 469 8.80 -11.28 -7.79
CA LYS A 469 9.61 -10.92 -8.95
C LYS A 469 9.22 -9.53 -9.39
N ASP A 470 10.20 -8.65 -9.47
CA ASP A 470 10.02 -7.27 -9.89
C ASP A 470 10.65 -7.03 -11.26
N ARG A 471 10.16 -6.02 -11.95
CA ARG A 471 10.79 -5.34 -13.08
C ARG A 471 10.79 -3.85 -12.76
N ILE A 472 11.97 -3.26 -12.78
CA ILE A 472 12.18 -1.86 -12.45
C ILE A 472 12.85 -1.20 -13.64
N ASP A 473 12.19 -0.19 -14.19
CA ASP A 473 12.72 0.70 -15.21
C ASP A 473 12.78 2.12 -14.63
N PHE A 474 13.89 2.80 -14.85
CA PHE A 474 14.13 4.16 -14.39
C PHE A 474 15.00 4.89 -15.39
N GLU A 475 14.61 6.10 -15.76
CA GLU A 475 15.32 6.97 -16.68
C GLU A 475 15.24 8.41 -16.17
N ASN A 476 16.39 9.03 -15.96
CA ASN A 476 16.51 10.45 -15.67
C ASN A 476 17.33 11.10 -16.78
N VAL A 477 16.80 12.21 -17.31
CA VAL A 477 17.45 12.99 -18.36
C VAL A 477 17.38 14.46 -18.02
N THR A 478 18.51 15.17 -18.13
CA THR A 478 18.53 16.63 -18.22
C THR A 478 18.74 17.00 -19.68
N LEU A 479 17.78 17.69 -20.28
CA LEU A 479 17.89 18.14 -21.67
C LEU A 479 19.01 19.18 -21.81
N VAL A 480 19.80 19.04 -22.86
CA VAL A 480 20.86 19.99 -23.23
C VAL A 480 20.63 20.54 -24.64
N ALA A 481 21.41 21.54 -25.05
CA ALA A 481 21.36 22.02 -26.41
C ALA A 481 21.97 20.99 -27.38
N ALA A 482 21.27 20.69 -28.48
CA ALA A 482 21.86 19.97 -29.59
C ALA A 482 23.06 20.74 -30.14
N ILE A 483 24.12 20.02 -30.53
CA ILE A 483 25.35 20.60 -31.10
C ILE A 483 25.42 20.38 -32.61
N ASP A 484 26.02 21.34 -33.32
CA ASP A 484 26.32 21.24 -34.76
C ASP A 484 27.61 20.42 -35.03
N GLU A 485 27.98 20.28 -36.31
CA GLU A 485 29.20 19.57 -36.75
C GLU A 485 30.50 20.19 -36.17
N ASN A 486 30.45 21.44 -35.72
CA ASN A 486 31.57 22.16 -35.12
C ASN A 486 31.55 22.12 -33.58
N GLY A 487 30.60 21.39 -32.98
CA GLY A 487 30.42 21.28 -31.53
C GLY A 487 29.81 22.52 -30.87
N GLN A 488 29.19 23.42 -31.64
CA GLN A 488 28.50 24.61 -31.10
C GLN A 488 27.00 24.33 -30.89
N PRO A 489 26.38 24.88 -29.83
CA PRO A 489 24.93 24.79 -29.64
C PRO A 489 24.16 25.32 -30.85
N ILE A 490 23.17 24.56 -31.32
CA ILE A 490 22.30 24.95 -32.43
C ILE A 490 21.34 26.05 -31.94
N GLU A 491 21.28 27.14 -32.70
CA GLU A 491 20.34 28.25 -32.50
C GLU A 491 19.25 28.25 -33.60
N PRO A 492 17.95 28.36 -33.25
CA PRO A 492 17.40 28.43 -31.89
C PRO A 492 17.54 27.09 -31.15
N PHE A 493 17.56 27.15 -29.82
CA PHE A 493 17.70 25.98 -28.93
C PHE A 493 16.88 24.78 -29.39
N ARG A 494 17.57 23.66 -29.57
CA ARG A 494 16.94 22.36 -29.82
C ARG A 494 17.29 21.43 -28.67
N PRO A 495 16.30 20.91 -27.93
CA PRO A 495 16.55 19.94 -26.88
C PRO A 495 17.24 18.69 -27.45
N PHE A 496 18.17 18.17 -26.68
CA PHE A 496 18.88 16.94 -27.00
C PHE A 496 19.02 16.07 -25.75
N ILE A 497 18.87 14.76 -25.94
CA ILE A 497 19.11 13.75 -24.92
C ILE A 497 20.49 13.17 -25.17
N GLU A 498 21.41 13.42 -24.23
CA GLU A 498 22.75 12.85 -24.29
C GLU A 498 22.75 11.33 -24.15
N PRO A 499 23.79 10.61 -24.62
CA PRO A 499 23.91 9.17 -24.39
C PRO A 499 24.06 8.84 -22.90
N ILE A 500 23.77 7.58 -22.53
CA ILE A 500 23.86 7.06 -21.14
C ILE A 500 25.27 7.14 -20.52
N SER A 501 26.30 7.48 -21.30
CA SER A 501 27.64 7.76 -20.80
C SER A 501 27.79 9.16 -20.20
N SER A 502 26.82 10.06 -20.45
CA SER A 502 26.80 11.41 -19.88
C SER A 502 26.25 11.40 -18.46
N THR A 503 26.72 12.34 -17.64
CA THR A 503 26.15 12.62 -16.31
C THR A 503 24.71 13.14 -16.37
N ASN A 504 24.26 13.64 -17.53
CA ASN A 504 22.90 14.15 -17.73
C ASN A 504 21.89 13.05 -18.11
N HIS A 505 22.31 11.80 -18.32
CA HIS A 505 21.42 10.70 -18.67
C HIS A 505 21.73 9.46 -17.82
N SER A 506 20.84 9.16 -16.88
CA SER A 506 20.89 7.93 -16.08
C SER A 506 19.79 6.97 -16.50
N LEU A 507 20.16 5.74 -16.88
CA LEU A 507 19.23 4.68 -17.24
C LEU A 507 19.48 3.43 -16.38
N PHE A 508 18.44 2.94 -15.72
CA PHE A 508 18.49 1.77 -14.84
C PHE A 508 17.34 0.81 -15.17
N LYS A 509 17.69 -0.42 -15.54
CA LYS A 509 16.74 -1.51 -15.82
C LYS A 509 17.17 -2.79 -15.12
N ARG A 510 16.33 -3.31 -14.22
CA ARG A 510 16.64 -4.50 -13.41
C ARG A 510 15.40 -5.34 -13.12
N ASP A 511 15.60 -6.65 -13.00
CA ASP A 511 14.55 -7.61 -12.68
C ASP A 511 14.88 -8.37 -11.38
N PRO A 512 14.82 -7.75 -10.19
CA PRO A 512 15.22 -8.41 -8.95
C PRO A 512 14.22 -9.51 -8.54
N ASN A 513 14.71 -10.50 -7.78
CA ASN A 513 13.92 -11.63 -7.30
C ASN A 513 14.07 -11.76 -5.78
N LYS A 514 12.96 -12.06 -5.10
CA LYS A 514 12.90 -12.25 -3.66
C LYS A 514 12.19 -13.56 -3.34
N PHE A 515 12.67 -14.23 -2.31
CA PHE A 515 12.04 -15.41 -1.73
C PHE A 515 12.06 -15.27 -0.22
N ALA A 516 10.96 -15.62 0.42
CA ALA A 516 10.90 -15.72 1.87
C ALA A 516 10.16 -16.97 2.31
N ALA A 517 10.57 -17.50 3.46
CA ALA A 517 9.87 -18.58 4.15
C ALA A 517 9.84 -18.29 5.64
N TYR A 518 8.73 -18.58 6.30
CA TYR A 518 8.60 -18.35 7.73
C TYR A 518 7.73 -19.40 8.41
N VAL A 519 7.99 -19.58 9.71
CA VAL A 519 7.17 -20.37 10.63
C VAL A 519 7.04 -19.59 11.92
N GLN A 520 5.83 -19.53 12.46
CA GLN A 520 5.57 -18.89 13.75
C GLN A 520 4.50 -19.66 14.53
N ASP A 521 4.58 -19.58 15.86
CA ASP A 521 3.60 -20.12 16.80
C ASP A 521 3.09 -18.99 17.70
N LYS A 522 1.76 -18.85 17.76
CA LYS A 522 1.05 -18.01 18.72
C LYS A 522 0.64 -18.89 19.90
N ILE A 523 1.28 -18.67 21.04
CA ILE A 523 1.10 -19.43 22.27
C ILE A 523 0.28 -18.60 23.26
N GLU A 524 -0.92 -19.07 23.60
CA GLU A 524 -1.89 -18.35 24.42
C GLU A 524 -2.13 -19.05 25.76
N TYR A 525 -1.61 -18.46 26.83
CA TYR A 525 -1.97 -18.76 28.22
C TYR A 525 -2.85 -17.63 28.79
N GLU A 526 -3.58 -17.89 29.88
CA GLU A 526 -4.53 -16.93 30.47
C GLU A 526 -3.91 -15.57 30.86
N SER A 527 -2.61 -15.57 31.19
CA SER A 527 -1.87 -14.38 31.64
C SER A 527 -0.70 -14.00 30.74
N VAL A 528 -0.32 -14.85 29.78
CA VAL A 528 0.87 -14.64 28.95
C VAL A 528 0.56 -15.10 27.54
N ILE A 529 0.79 -14.22 26.57
CA ILE A 529 0.69 -14.54 25.15
C ILE A 529 2.07 -14.32 24.53
N ILE A 530 2.57 -15.33 23.82
CA ILE A 530 3.91 -15.35 23.23
C ILE A 530 3.77 -15.60 21.74
N ASN A 531 4.36 -14.74 20.93
CA ASN A 531 4.56 -14.98 19.50
C ASN A 531 6.05 -15.28 19.29
N ILE A 532 6.35 -16.46 18.78
CA ILE A 532 7.72 -16.86 18.42
C ILE A 532 7.73 -17.31 16.97
N GLY A 533 8.73 -16.89 16.20
CA GLY A 533 8.84 -17.28 14.81
C GLY A 533 10.26 -17.15 14.26
N LEU A 534 10.49 -17.87 13.17
CA LEU A 534 11.70 -17.82 12.38
C LEU A 534 11.33 -17.42 10.96
N ARG A 535 12.12 -16.52 10.37
CA ARG A 535 11.98 -16.05 9.00
C ARG A 535 13.31 -16.18 8.28
N TYR A 536 13.26 -16.65 7.05
CA TYR A 536 14.35 -16.64 6.08
C TYR A 536 13.96 -15.74 4.92
N ASP A 537 14.82 -14.79 4.56
CA ASP A 537 14.68 -13.92 3.40
C ASP A 537 15.89 -14.11 2.48
N TYR A 538 15.62 -14.23 1.18
CA TYR A 538 16.59 -14.28 0.11
C TYR A 538 16.28 -13.18 -0.89
N PHE A 539 17.29 -12.39 -1.24
CA PHE A 539 17.18 -11.28 -2.19
C PHE A 539 18.31 -11.35 -3.22
N ASN A 540 17.96 -11.32 -4.49
CA ASN A 540 18.89 -11.13 -5.58
C ASN A 540 18.47 -9.90 -6.39
N SER A 541 19.32 -8.86 -6.39
CA SER A 541 19.05 -7.61 -7.10
C SER A 541 19.11 -7.75 -8.62
N ASN A 542 19.71 -8.84 -9.14
CA ASN A 542 20.12 -8.97 -10.54
C ASN A 542 20.89 -7.74 -11.05
N GLY A 543 21.55 -7.03 -10.14
CA GLY A 543 22.36 -5.86 -10.41
C GLY A 543 23.80 -6.26 -10.69
N ARG A 544 24.47 -5.48 -11.55
CA ARG A 544 25.92 -5.48 -11.62
C ARG A 544 26.44 -4.67 -10.43
N VAL A 545 27.30 -5.29 -9.63
CA VAL A 545 28.06 -4.61 -8.59
C VAL A 545 29.51 -4.51 -9.06
N PRO A 546 30.26 -3.47 -8.67
CA PRO A 546 31.69 -3.44 -8.90
C PRO A 546 32.33 -4.72 -8.35
N ALA A 547 33.22 -5.33 -9.13
CA ALA A 547 33.96 -6.51 -8.69
C ALA A 547 34.82 -6.19 -7.44
N ASP A 548 35.40 -4.98 -7.41
CA ASP A 548 36.08 -4.40 -6.26
C ASP A 548 35.41 -3.07 -5.85
N PRO A 549 34.74 -3.01 -4.69
CA PRO A 549 34.16 -1.77 -4.17
C PRO A 549 35.18 -0.67 -3.85
N GLN A 550 36.45 -1.01 -3.63
CA GLN A 550 37.52 -0.04 -3.36
C GLN A 550 38.07 0.58 -4.65
N ASP A 551 37.78 -0.03 -5.80
CA ASP A 551 38.25 0.40 -7.12
C ASP A 551 37.16 0.22 -8.19
N PRO A 552 36.07 1.00 -8.12
CA PRO A 552 34.89 0.80 -8.96
C PRO A 552 35.07 1.28 -10.41
N ASN A 553 36.18 1.93 -10.75
CA ASN A 553 36.43 2.46 -12.08
C ASN A 553 37.08 1.39 -12.98
N ILE A 554 36.25 0.65 -13.73
CA ILE A 554 36.74 -0.37 -14.66
C ILE A 554 37.57 0.19 -15.83
N TYR A 555 37.39 1.47 -16.18
CA TYR A 555 38.11 2.09 -17.28
C TYR A 555 39.54 2.47 -16.88
N VAL A 556 39.70 3.01 -15.67
CA VAL A 556 40.99 3.42 -15.11
C VAL A 556 41.09 2.94 -13.65
N PRO A 557 41.35 1.64 -13.43
CA PRO A 557 41.47 1.07 -12.09
C PRO A 557 42.72 1.63 -11.39
N LEU A 558 42.57 1.99 -10.12
CA LEU A 558 43.65 2.51 -9.27
C LEU A 558 44.50 1.37 -8.66
N GLY A 559 43.89 0.22 -8.42
CA GLY A 559 44.51 -0.93 -7.77
C GLY A 559 45.30 -1.78 -8.77
N PRO A 560 46.59 -2.08 -8.52
CA PRO A 560 47.38 -2.95 -9.40
C PRO A 560 46.71 -4.29 -9.69
N ARG A 561 45.98 -4.85 -8.71
CA ARG A 561 45.24 -6.13 -8.82
C ARG A 561 44.07 -6.09 -9.80
N ASN A 562 43.54 -4.89 -10.08
CA ASN A 562 42.46 -4.68 -11.05
C ASN A 562 43.02 -4.20 -12.40
N THR A 563 44.30 -3.80 -12.44
CA THR A 563 45.02 -3.42 -13.66
C THR A 563 45.71 -4.62 -14.31
N TYR A 564 46.44 -5.44 -13.54
CA TYR A 564 47.32 -6.51 -14.02
C TYR A 564 46.87 -7.89 -13.57
N LYS A 565 47.11 -8.91 -14.40
CA LYS A 565 46.82 -10.30 -14.08
C LYS A 565 47.91 -10.87 -13.19
N ASP A 566 47.52 -11.62 -12.17
CA ASP A 566 48.42 -12.44 -11.36
C ASP A 566 48.71 -13.73 -12.15
N LEU A 567 49.94 -13.85 -12.67
CA LEU A 567 50.32 -14.92 -13.60
C LEU A 567 50.75 -16.20 -12.88
N ASP A 568 51.24 -16.09 -11.66
CA ASP A 568 51.70 -17.22 -10.85
C ASP A 568 50.70 -17.65 -9.76
N GLY A 569 49.68 -16.84 -9.50
CA GLY A 569 48.55 -17.15 -8.62
C GLY A 569 48.90 -17.06 -7.14
N ASP A 570 49.97 -16.36 -6.78
CA ASP A 570 50.42 -16.22 -5.39
C ASP A 570 49.68 -15.10 -4.61
N GLY A 571 48.85 -14.32 -5.30
CA GLY A 571 48.08 -13.21 -4.77
C GLY A 571 48.84 -11.89 -4.63
N ILE A 572 50.09 -11.81 -5.08
CA ILE A 572 51.00 -10.65 -4.95
C ILE A 572 51.58 -10.28 -6.32
N LEU A 573 51.13 -9.15 -6.88
CA LEU A 573 51.69 -8.63 -8.12
C LEU A 573 53.15 -8.16 -7.95
N SER A 574 54.06 -8.94 -8.52
CA SER A 574 55.49 -8.64 -8.63
C SER A 574 55.76 -7.49 -9.60
N VAL A 575 56.99 -6.98 -9.62
CA VAL A 575 57.39 -5.94 -10.59
C VAL A 575 57.37 -6.46 -12.03
N ALA A 576 57.64 -7.76 -12.23
CA ALA A 576 57.67 -8.39 -13.55
C ALA A 576 56.27 -8.51 -14.17
N GLU A 577 55.22 -8.56 -13.36
CA GLU A 577 53.84 -8.70 -13.82
C GLU A 577 53.16 -7.35 -14.09
N LYS A 578 53.72 -6.24 -13.61
CA LYS A 578 53.19 -4.88 -13.82
C LYS A 578 53.67 -4.30 -15.15
N VAL A 579 53.40 -5.02 -16.22
CA VAL A 579 53.74 -4.64 -17.60
C VAL A 579 52.48 -4.44 -18.43
N GLU A 580 52.55 -3.57 -19.44
CA GLU A 580 51.40 -3.15 -20.24
C GLU A 580 50.74 -4.35 -20.96
N GLU A 581 51.54 -5.31 -21.40
CA GLU A 581 51.09 -6.54 -22.05
C GLU A 581 50.29 -7.48 -21.12
N ASN A 582 50.41 -7.29 -19.80
CA ASN A 582 49.75 -8.10 -18.77
C ASN A 582 48.58 -7.38 -18.10
N THR A 583 47.94 -6.47 -18.81
CA THR A 583 46.77 -5.74 -18.30
C THR A 583 45.47 -6.46 -18.61
N TYR A 584 44.48 -6.37 -17.71
CA TYR A 584 43.12 -6.81 -18.03
C TYR A 584 42.55 -5.94 -19.15
N SER A 585 41.94 -6.59 -20.14
CA SER A 585 41.13 -5.89 -21.15
C SER A 585 39.85 -5.33 -20.52
N LEU A 586 39.19 -4.38 -21.20
CA LEU A 586 37.93 -3.81 -20.72
C LEU A 586 36.80 -4.85 -20.60
N GLU A 587 36.85 -5.93 -21.39
CA GLU A 587 35.86 -7.01 -21.32
C GLU A 587 36.15 -8.00 -20.18
N GLU A 588 37.41 -8.07 -19.73
CA GLU A 588 37.83 -8.90 -18.59
C GLU A 588 37.64 -8.21 -17.23
N ARG A 589 37.55 -6.87 -17.20
CA ARG A 589 37.23 -6.06 -16.02
C ARG A 589 35.73 -5.90 -15.85
#